data_AF-A0A2W6N8I4-F1
#
_entry.id   AF-A0A2W6N8I4-F1
#
_cell.length_a   1.000
_cell.length_b   1.000
_cell.length_c   1.000
_cell.angle_alpha   90.00
_cell.angle_beta   90.00
_cell.angle_gamma   90.00
#
_symmetry.space_group_name_H-M   'P 1'
#
loop_
_entity.id
_entity.type
_entity.pdbx_description
1 polymer ?
#
loop_
_entity_poly.entity_id
_entity_poly.type
_entity_poly.pdbx_seq_one_letter_code
_entity_poly.pdbx_strand_id
1 'polypeptide(L)' 'MQVGFSSSSESKKCVICGKQTGNYKLYEQSNMVITIPAHAGDCYDQVDVKRIASRALTDIKQNIKG' A
#
# COMPACT_ATOMS: atom_id res chain seq x y z
N MET A 1 3.01 3.30 14.14
CA MET A 1 2.22 3.22 12.89
C MET A 1 0.97 2.47 13.23
N GLN A 2 -0.20 3.09 13.09
CA GLN A 2 -1.47 2.40 13.24
C GLN A 2 -1.81 1.75 11.90
N VAL A 3 -2.31 0.52 11.94
CA VAL A 3 -2.71 -0.23 10.75
C VAL A 3 -4.21 -0.38 10.77
N GLY A 4 -4.85 0.01 9.67
CA GLY A 4 -6.30 -0.03 9.52
C GLY A 4 -6.73 -0.69 8.21
N PHE A 5 -8.03 -0.87 8.08
CA PHE A 5 -8.65 -1.42 6.89
C PHE A 5 -9.64 -0.40 6.31
N SER A 6 -9.68 -0.29 4.99
CA SER A 6 -10.66 0.53 4.28
C SER A 6 -11.13 -0.16 3.02
N SER A 7 -12.38 0.08 2.66
CA SER A 7 -12.99 -0.37 1.42
C SER A 7 -13.46 0.84 0.62
N SER A 8 -13.18 0.88 -0.68
CA SER A 8 -13.64 1.91 -1.60
C SER A 8 -14.46 1.30 -2.74
N SER A 9 -15.37 2.09 -3.31
CA SER A 9 -16.11 1.73 -4.52
C SER A 9 -15.22 1.70 -5.76
N GLU A 10 -14.09 2.43 -5.74
CA GLU A 10 -13.06 2.35 -6.76
C GLU A 10 -12.19 1.12 -6.54
N SER A 11 -11.98 0.33 -7.60
CA SER A 11 -11.17 -0.89 -7.53
C SER A 11 -9.82 -0.72 -8.23
N LYS A 12 -8.74 -0.98 -7.49
CA LYS A 12 -7.35 -0.98 -8.00
C LYS A 12 -6.77 -2.38 -7.97
N LYS A 13 -5.64 -2.61 -8.65
CA LYS A 13 -4.95 -3.90 -8.59
C LYS A 13 -4.28 -4.07 -7.23
N CYS A 14 -4.49 -5.22 -6.60
CA CYS A 14 -3.82 -5.64 -5.38
C CYS A 14 -2.31 -5.68 -5.61
N VAL A 15 -1.53 -5.11 -4.69
CA VAL A 15 -0.06 -5.05 -4.85
C VAL A 15 0.62 -6.42 -4.72
N ILE A 16 -0.06 -7.40 -4.14
CA ILE A 16 0.46 -8.75 -3.90
C ILE A 16 0.09 -9.69 -5.05
N CYS A 17 -1.21 -9.80 -5.36
CA CYS A 17 -1.71 -10.79 -6.31
C CYS A 17 -2.11 -10.21 -7.67
N GLY A 18 -2.07 -8.88 -7.86
CA GLY A 18 -2.41 -8.21 -9.12
C GLY A 18 -3.90 -8.19 -9.51
N LYS A 19 -4.76 -8.93 -8.79
CA LYS A 19 -6.21 -8.97 -9.01
C LYS A 19 -6.87 -7.65 -8.57
N GLN A 20 -7.98 -7.27 -9.19
CA GLN A 20 -8.76 -6.10 -8.75
C GLN A 20 -9.27 -6.28 -7.32
N THR A 21 -9.14 -5.22 -6.52
CA THR A 21 -9.59 -5.14 -5.13
C THR A 21 -10.16 -3.74 -4.87
N GLY A 22 -11.30 -3.68 -4.19
CA GLY A 22 -11.81 -2.47 -3.54
C GLY A 22 -11.35 -2.34 -2.09
N ASN A 23 -10.54 -3.29 -1.61
CA ASN A 23 -10.02 -3.32 -0.24
C ASN A 23 -8.61 -2.74 -0.17
N TYR A 24 -8.34 -2.03 0.93
CA TYR A 24 -7.12 -1.28 1.17
C TYR A 24 -6.63 -1.48 2.59
N LYS A 25 -5.31 -1.65 2.74
CA LYS A 25 -4.61 -1.55 4.00
C LYS A 25 -4.17 -0.11 4.22
N LEU A 26 -4.59 0.45 5.34
CA LEU A 26 -4.26 1.80 5.76
C LEU A 26 -3.09 1.76 6.74
N TYR A 27 -2.17 2.71 6.58
CA TYR A 27 -1.10 2.95 7.53
C TYR A 27 -1.12 4.43 7.91
N GLU A 28 -1.36 4.70 9.18
CA GLU A 28 -1.40 6.04 9.71
C GLU A 28 -0.18 6.31 10.60
N GLN A 29 0.52 7.40 10.31
CA GLN A 29 1.60 7.92 11.14
C GLN A 29 1.66 9.45 11.02
N SER A 30 1.49 10.16 12.15
CA SER A 30 1.77 11.60 12.28
C SER A 30 1.26 12.45 11.10
N ASN A 31 -0.05 12.39 10.80
CA ASN A 31 -0.76 13.05 9.68
C ASN A 31 -0.51 12.50 8.27
N MET A 32 0.24 11.41 8.11
CA MET A 32 0.36 10.71 6.84
C MET A 32 -0.47 9.43 6.86
N VAL A 33 -1.42 9.32 5.92
CA VAL A 33 -2.20 8.11 5.68
C VAL A 33 -1.75 7.51 4.35
N ILE A 34 -1.14 6.33 4.42
CA ILE A 34 -0.75 5.55 3.24
C ILE A 34 -1.82 4.49 3.01
N THR A 35 -2.42 4.48 1.83
CA THR A 35 -3.42 3.49 1.42
C THR A 35 -2.84 2.55 0.39
N ILE A 36 -2.94 1.24 0.64
CA ILE A 36 -2.35 0.21 -0.22
C ILE A 36 -3.43 -0.80 -0.61
N PRO A 37 -3.73 -0.97 -1.91
CA PRO A 37 -4.73 -1.93 -2.35
C PRO A 37 -4.29 -3.35 -2.03
N ALA A 38 -5.07 -4.04 -1.20
CA ALA A 38 -4.82 -5.41 -0.76
C ALA A 38 -6.13 -6.11 -0.42
N HIS A 39 -6.30 -7.36 -0.87
CA HIS A 39 -7.43 -8.17 -0.42
C HIS A 39 -7.33 -8.46 1.08
N ALA A 40 -8.47 -8.51 1.76
CA ALA A 40 -8.53 -8.98 3.15
C ALA A 40 -8.01 -10.42 3.26
N GLY A 41 -7.31 -10.73 4.34
CA GLY A 41 -6.67 -12.04 4.57
C GLY A 41 -5.20 -12.06 4.13
N ASP A 42 -4.79 -13.13 3.45
CA ASP A 42 -3.37 -13.41 3.14
C ASP A 42 -2.62 -12.25 2.47
N CYS A 43 -3.25 -11.57 1.50
CA CYS A 43 -2.64 -10.42 0.82
C CYS A 43 -2.46 -9.22 1.77
N TYR A 44 -3.36 -9.05 2.74
CA TYR A 44 -3.30 -7.97 3.72
C TYR A 44 -2.09 -8.14 4.64
N ASP A 45 -1.83 -9.34 5.14
CA ASP A 45 -0.67 -9.63 6.00
C ASP A 45 0.66 -9.53 5.25
N GLN A 46 0.68 -9.89 3.97
CA GLN A 46 1.88 -9.78 3.13
C GLN A 46 2.24 -8.35 2.73
N VAL A 47 1.31 -7.39 2.87
CA VAL A 47 1.62 -5.97 2.62
C VAL A 47 2.52 -5.46 3.73
N ASP A 48 3.81 -5.32 3.41
CA ASP A 48 4.82 -4.70 4.27
C ASP A 48 5.13 -3.28 3.79
N VAL A 49 4.75 -2.27 4.59
CA VAL A 49 4.98 -0.86 4.26
C VAL A 49 6.44 -0.47 4.28
N LYS A 50 7.31 -1.11 5.06
CA LYS A 50 8.75 -0.81 4.98
C LYS A 50 9.25 -1.16 3.60
N ARG A 51 8.82 -2.30 3.05
CA ARG A 51 9.23 -2.74 1.71
C ARG A 51 8.67 -1.83 0.62
N ILE A 52 7.41 -1.39 0.73
CA ILE A 52 6.78 -0.51 -0.24
C ILE A 52 7.34 0.92 -0.17
N ALA A 53 7.48 1.49 1.02
CA ALA A 53 8.10 2.80 1.22
C ALA A 53 9.57 2.80 0.78
N SER A 54 10.33 1.74 1.08
CA SER A 54 11.71 1.62 0.61
C SER A 54 11.80 1.56 -0.91
N ARG A 55 10.87 0.84 -1.57
CA ARG A 55 10.77 0.83 -3.04
C ARG A 55 10.40 2.21 -3.58
N ALA A 56 9.37 2.85 -3.04
CA ALA A 56 8.97 4.20 -3.46
C ALA A 56 10.10 5.22 -3.29
N LEU A 57 10.81 5.21 -2.15
CA LEU A 57 11.97 6.07 -1.91
C LEU A 57 13.13 5.74 -2.86
N THR A 58 13.32 4.48 -3.21
CA THR A 58 14.35 4.07 -4.18
C THR A 58 14.00 4.55 -5.58
N ASP A 59 12.75 4.40 -5.99
CA ASP A 59 12.22 4.83 -7.28
C ASP A 59 12.28 6.35 -7.42
N ILE A 60 11.87 7.09 -6.37
CA ILE A 60 12.01 8.55 -6.30
C ILE A 60 13.49 8.95 -6.37
N LYS A 61 14.39 8.27 -5.64
CA LYS A 61 15.84 8.54 -5.73
C LYS A 61 16.41 8.28 -7.13
N GLN A 62 15.92 7.27 -7.85
CA GLN A 62 16.33 7.02 -9.23
C GLN A 62 15.80 8.10 -10.18
N ASN A 63 14.57 8.56 -10.00
CA ASN A 63 13.98 9.62 -10.81
C ASN A 63 14.57 11.02 -10.52
N ILE A 64 14.98 11.30 -9.27
CA ILE A 64 15.63 12.58 -8.89
C ILE A 64 17.09 12.65 -9.33
N LYS A 65 17.77 11.51 -9.48
CA LYS A 65 19.13 11.43 -10.04
C LYS A 65 19.17 11.58 -11.57
N GLY A 66 18.12 12.15 -12.16
CA GLY A 66 18.12 12.64 -13.53
C GLY A 66 19.13 13.77 -13.72
#